data_AF-A0A5A7MSN5-F1
#
_entry.id   AF-A0A5A7MSN5-F1
#
_cell.length_a   1.000
_cell.length_b   1.000
_cell.length_c   1.000
_cell.angle_alpha   90.00
_cell.angle_beta   90.00
_cell.angle_gamma   90.00
#
_symmetry.space_group_name_H-M   'P 1'
#
loop_
_entity.id
_entity.type
_entity.pdbx_description
1 polymer ?
#
loop_
_entity_poly.entity_id
_entity_poly.type
_entity_poly.pdbx_seq_one_letter_code
_entity_poly.pdbx_strand_id
1 'polypeptide(L)' 'MSDAPKHDELTGVETTGHDWDGITELDNPLPKWWLYIFYACIGLSVLAGSGTQAGRYGWGNGPI' A
#
# COMPACT_ATOMS: atom_id res chain seq x y z
N MET A 1 -13.06 18.41 -15.10
CA MET A 1 -12.22 18.83 -16.24
C MET A 1 -10.81 18.54 -15.82
N SER A 2 -10.08 17.76 -16.61
CA SER A 2 -8.67 17.49 -16.33
C SER A 2 -7.86 18.62 -16.95
N ASP A 3 -7.14 19.37 -16.12
CA ASP A 3 -6.22 20.41 -16.58
C ASP A 3 -4.94 19.76 -17.12
N ALA A 4 -4.22 20.48 -17.97
CA ALA A 4 -2.93 20.00 -18.46
C ALA A 4 -1.96 19.77 -17.29
N PRO A 5 -1.20 18.66 -17.26
CA PRO A 5 -0.24 18.39 -16.21
C PRO A 5 0.72 19.58 -16.08
N LYS A 6 0.78 20.16 -14.88
CA LYS A 6 1.68 21.25 -14.53
C LYS A 6 2.88 20.70 -13.80
N HIS A 7 4.02 21.33 -14.07
CA HIS A 7 5.26 21.07 -13.35
C HIS A 7 5.27 21.91 -12.08
N ASP A 8 5.34 21.29 -10.91
CA ASP A 8 5.45 22.02 -9.64
C ASP A 8 6.87 22.62 -9.50
N GLU A 9 6.96 23.93 -9.26
CA GLU A 9 8.25 24.64 -9.16
C GLU A 9 9.04 24.29 -7.90
N LEU A 10 8.37 23.84 -6.83
CA LEU A 10 8.99 23.52 -5.54
C LEU A 10 9.53 22.09 -5.49
N THR A 11 8.79 21.12 -6.01
CA THR A 11 9.17 19.70 -5.96
C THR A 11 9.75 19.19 -7.27
N GLY A 12 9.51 19.88 -8.39
CA GLY A 12 9.96 19.47 -9.72
C GLY A 12 9.24 18.23 -10.27
N VAL A 13 8.09 17.87 -9.67
CA VAL A 13 7.31 16.69 -10.07
C VAL A 13 6.05 17.14 -10.81
N GLU A 14 5.63 16.36 -11.81
CA GLU A 14 4.42 16.65 -12.56
C GLU A 14 3.17 16.35 -11.72
N THR A 15 2.15 17.19 -11.87
CA THR A 15 0.83 16.96 -11.28
C THR A 15 -0.02 16.04 -12.16
N THR A 16 -0.93 15.27 -11.57
CA THR A 16 -1.79 14.31 -12.31
C THR A 16 -2.85 14.95 -13.22
N GLY A 17 -2.96 16.29 -13.26
CA GLY A 17 -3.92 17.01 -14.09
C GLY A 17 -5.35 17.05 -13.54
N HIS A 18 -5.55 16.64 -12.28
CA HIS A 18 -6.82 16.82 -11.57
C HIS A 18 -6.66 17.87 -10.47
N ASP A 19 -7.50 18.90 -10.54
CA ASP A 19 -7.64 19.92 -9.50
C ASP A 19 -8.91 19.67 -8.70
N TRP A 20 -8.76 19.58 -7.37
CA TRP A 20 -9.86 19.43 -6.43
C TRP A 20 -9.81 20.59 -5.44
N ASP A 21 -10.69 21.58 -5.61
CA ASP A 21 -10.82 22.71 -4.69
C ASP A 21 -9.48 23.45 -4.45
N GLY A 22 -8.67 23.60 -5.51
CA GLY A 22 -7.34 24.22 -5.45
C GLY A 22 -6.22 23.32 -4.92
N ILE A 23 -6.47 22.04 -4.67
CA ILE A 23 -5.47 21.03 -4.34
C ILE A 23 -5.21 20.19 -5.58
N THR A 24 -3.94 20.15 -6.02
CA THR A 24 -3.50 19.31 -7.13
C THR A 24 -2.64 18.16 -6.61
N GLU A 25 -2.82 16.97 -7.17
CA GLU A 25 -2.08 15.77 -6.77
C GLU A 25 -0.73 15.67 -7.50
N LEU A 26 0.30 15.32 -6.74
CA LEU A 26 1.66 15.11 -7.25
C LEU A 26 1.86 13.67 -7.71
N ASP A 27 2.38 13.46 -8.93
CA ASP A 27 2.70 12.12 -9.45
C ASP A 27 4.07 11.64 -8.98
N ASN A 28 4.19 11.48 -7.66
CA ASN A 28 5.43 11.00 -7.06
C ASN A 28 5.39 9.47 -6.88
N PRO A 29 6.47 8.74 -7.24
CA PRO A 29 6.51 7.30 -7.02
C PRO A 29 6.39 6.98 -5.52
N LEU A 30 5.70 5.87 -5.20
CA LEU A 30 5.55 5.38 -3.84
C LEU A 30 6.93 5.17 -3.17
N PRO A 31 7.09 5.53 -1.88
CA PRO A 31 8.33 5.27 -1.16
C PRO A 31 8.71 3.78 -1.15
N LYS A 32 9.96 3.46 -1.48
CA LYS A 32 10.46 2.06 -1.56
C LYS A 32 10.29 1.28 -0.25
N TRP A 33 10.46 1.94 0.90
CA TRP A 33 10.29 1.31 2.21
C TRP A 33 8.84 0.89 2.46
N TRP A 34 7.86 1.63 1.93
CA TRP A 34 6.45 1.30 2.04
C TRP A 34 6.12 0.04 1.24
N LEU A 35 6.67 -0.08 0.03
CA LEU A 35 6.55 -1.30 -0.80
C LEU A 35 7.15 -2.52 -0.08
N TYR A 36 8.31 -2.38 0.57
CA TYR A 36 8.90 -3.48 1.34
C TYR A 36 7.98 -3.93 2.48
N ILE A 37 7.35 -3.01 3.20
CA ILE A 37 6.39 -3.36 4.27
C ILE A 37 5.15 -4.05 3.66
N PHE A 38 4.60 -3.52 2.57
CA PHE A 38 3.45 -4.12 1.90
C PHE A 38 3.73 -5.56 1.45
N TYR A 39 4.87 -5.81 0.81
CA TYR A 39 5.28 -7.17 0.43
C TYR A 39 5.64 -8.06 1.62
N ALA A 40 6.19 -7.50 2.70
CA ALA A 40 6.43 -8.25 3.93
C ALA A 40 5.10 -8.72 4.57
N CYS A 41 4.05 -7.90 4.57
CA CYS A 41 2.72 -8.29 5.05
C CYS A 41 2.14 -9.43 4.22
N ILE A 42 2.24 -9.35 2.88
CA ILE A 42 1.80 -10.44 1.98
C ILE A 42 2.62 -11.71 2.26
N GLY A 43 3.94 -11.59 2.34
CA GLY A 43 4.85 -12.70 2.64
C GLY A 43 4.53 -13.35 3.98
N LEU A 44 4.29 -12.55 5.03
CA LEU A 44 3.89 -13.03 6.35
C LEU A 44 2.54 -13.76 6.30
N SER A 45 1.55 -13.22 5.57
CA SER A 45 0.24 -13.85 5.43
C SER A 45 0.32 -15.20 4.70
N VAL A 46 1.13 -15.28 3.63
CA VAL A 46 1.31 -16.53 2.87
C VAL A 46 2.13 -17.55 3.66
N LEU A 47 3.18 -17.11 4.34
CA LEU A 47 4.02 -17.96 5.20
C LEU A 47 3.23 -18.48 6.41
N ALA A 48 2.45 -17.62 7.07
CA ALA A 48 1.61 -18.01 8.20
C ALA A 48 0.41 -18.87 7.76
N GLY A 49 -0.17 -18.60 6.57
CA GLY A 49 -1.30 -19.35 6.03
C GLY A 49 -0.94 -20.72 5.44
N SER A 50 0.30 -20.91 4.97
CA SER A 50 0.80 -22.19 4.44
C SER A 50 1.15 -23.23 5.53
N GLY A 51 1.16 -22.83 6.80
CA GLY A 51 1.29 -23.73 7.93
C GLY A 51 -0.02 -23.85 8.69
N THR A 52 -0.82 -24.86 8.40
CA THR A 52 -1.90 -25.34 9.28
C THR A 52 -1.32 -25.69 10.66
N GLN A 53 -1.26 -24.68 11.53
CA GLN A 53 -0.95 -24.82 12.96
C GLN A 53 -2.23 -24.76 13.81
N ALA A 54 -3.40 -24.93 13.18
CA ALA A 54 -4.67 -25.09 13.87
C ALA A 54 -4.65 -26.24 14.90
N GLY A 55 -3.72 -27.19 14.78
CA GLY A 55 -3.49 -28.26 15.76
C GLY A 55 -2.28 -28.10 16.69
N ARG A 56 -1.39 -27.10 16.49
CA ARG A 56 -0.11 -27.00 17.25
C ARG A 56 -0.09 -25.94 18.35
N TYR A 57 -0.99 -24.96 18.31
CA TYR A 57 -1.07 -23.87 19.31
C TYR A 57 -2.41 -23.79 20.06
N GLY A 58 -3.29 -24.79 19.98
CA GLY A 58 -4.49 -24.87 20.81
C GLY A 58 -5.57 -23.81 20.54
N TRP A 59 -5.54 -23.14 19.39
CA TRP A 59 -6.62 -22.26 18.94
C TRP A 59 -7.63 -23.06 18.11
N GLY A 60 -8.41 -23.85 18.82
CA GLY A 60 -9.56 -24.58 18.33
C GLY A 60 -10.39 -24.97 19.54
N ASN A 61 -11.71 -24.81 19.46
CA ASN A 61 -12.60 -25.37 20.47
C ASN A 61 -12.44 -26.90 20.40
N GLY A 62 -11.62 -27.44 21.31
CA GLY A 62 -11.38 -28.88 21.43
C GLY A 62 -12.66 -29.65 21.78
N PRO A 63 -12.65 -30.98 21.59
CA PRO A 63 -13.84 -31.81 21.55
C PRO A 63 -14.54 -31.87 22.90
N ILE A 64 -15.89 -31.95 22.86
CA ILE A 64 -16.71 -32.59 23.89
C ILE A 64 -16.23 -34.02 24.16
#